data_AF-A0A4U1BTH5-F1
#
_entry.id   AF-A0A4U1BTH5-F1
#
_cell.length_a   1.000
_cell.length_b   1.000
_cell.length_c   1.000
_cell.angle_alpha   90.00
_cell.angle_beta   90.00
_cell.angle_gamma   90.00
#
_symmetry.space_group_name_H-M   'P 1'
#
loop_
_entity.id
_entity.type
_entity.pdbx_description
1 polymer ?
#
loop_
_entity_poly.entity_id
_entity_poly.type
_entity_poly.pdbx_seq_one_letter_code
_entity_poly.pdbx_strand_id
1 'polypeptide(L)'
;MSELKHFIIGRRGRKYFECQLDGKYKAKLVINHISDGFESEQSVFVEVNDLSQFTKFGNRLKFEPLRQVSENAVVESQRQAELRAQATKWLCLAEDDASDGKHSTNAITKAIELAAAHPVLGARLAQLKNQIELNHQQHQQQRLEQKRLKFAKRSQSAEDGPKLRALFPLDALPKFAVAVEFDAQQVEFVGKGKAFEIKAHHVNQHGARLARHLGEQGCYCYYRLIL
;
A
#
# COMPACT_ATOMS: atom_id res chain seq x y z
N MET A 1 -40.85 0.29 10.16
CA MET A 1 -39.55 -0.35 9.87
C MET A 1 -39.42 -1.48 10.87
N SER A 2 -39.12 -2.70 10.42
CA SER A 2 -38.92 -3.84 11.32
C SER A 2 -37.50 -3.80 11.87
N GLU A 3 -37.35 -4.08 13.16
CA GLU A 3 -36.07 -4.09 13.86
C GLU A 3 -35.88 -5.44 14.57
N LEU A 4 -34.68 -6.01 14.52
CA LEU A 4 -34.35 -7.20 15.32
C LEU A 4 -34.05 -6.77 16.75
N LYS A 5 -34.74 -7.37 17.73
CA LYS A 5 -34.53 -7.08 19.16
C LYS A 5 -34.40 -8.36 19.97
N HIS A 6 -33.63 -8.28 21.05
CA HIS A 6 -33.46 -9.36 22.02
C HIS A 6 -34.38 -9.15 23.21
N PHE A 7 -35.22 -10.15 23.50
CA PHE A 7 -36.13 -10.13 24.64
C PHE A 7 -35.86 -11.29 25.57
N ILE A 8 -35.84 -11.00 26.87
CA ILE A 8 -36.01 -11.99 27.93
C ILE A 8 -37.47 -11.93 28.36
N ILE A 9 -38.21 -12.99 28.06
CA ILE A 9 -39.64 -13.09 28.36
C ILE A 9 -39.80 -13.21 29.88
N GLY A 10 -40.53 -12.29 30.48
CA GLY A 10 -40.87 -12.34 31.89
C GLY A 10 -42.25 -12.94 32.07
N ARG A 11 -43.19 -12.12 32.57
CA ARG A 11 -44.54 -12.57 32.90
C ARG A 11 -45.48 -12.45 31.70
N ARG A 12 -46.26 -13.51 31.45
CA ARG A 12 -47.38 -13.49 30.50
C ARG A 12 -48.58 -12.73 31.08
N GLY A 13 -49.02 -11.67 30.38
CA GLY A 13 -50.27 -10.96 30.64
C GLY A 13 -51.39 -11.36 29.65
N ARG A 14 -52.50 -10.62 29.66
CA ARG A 14 -53.66 -10.91 28.77
C ARG A 14 -53.44 -10.54 27.31
N LYS A 15 -52.74 -9.42 27.04
CA LYS A 15 -52.49 -8.89 25.68
C LYS A 15 -51.00 -8.77 25.35
N TYR A 16 -50.14 -8.78 26.38
CA TYR A 16 -48.72 -8.52 26.26
C TYR A 16 -47.95 -9.42 27.22
N PHE A 17 -46.73 -9.81 26.86
CA PHE A 17 -45.71 -10.23 27.80
C PHE A 17 -45.06 -8.99 28.41
N GLU A 18 -44.77 -9.05 29.71
CA GLU A 18 -43.80 -8.16 30.35
C GLU A 18 -42.42 -8.79 30.19
N CYS A 19 -41.54 -8.11 29.48
CA CYS A 19 -40.22 -8.62 29.11
C CYS A 19 -39.12 -7.59 29.37
N GLN A 20 -37.88 -8.06 29.40
CA GLN A 20 -36.71 -7.20 29.39
C GLN A 20 -36.13 -7.14 27.98
N LEU A 21 -35.97 -5.93 27.45
CA LEU A 21 -35.26 -5.65 26.20
C LEU A 21 -33.76 -5.54 26.51
N ASP A 22 -32.94 -6.32 25.80
CA ASP A 22 -31.48 -6.40 25.95
C ASP A 22 -31.01 -6.58 27.42
N GLY A 23 -31.83 -7.27 28.24
CA GLY A 23 -31.59 -7.47 29.67
C GLY A 23 -31.61 -6.21 30.54
N LYS A 24 -31.99 -5.05 29.98
CA LYS A 24 -31.83 -3.74 30.66
C LYS A 24 -33.14 -2.97 30.81
N TYR A 25 -33.98 -2.95 29.78
CA TYR A 25 -35.16 -2.08 29.75
C TYR A 25 -36.45 -2.87 29.88
N LYS A 26 -37.39 -2.41 30.71
CA LYS A 26 -38.73 -3.01 30.77
C LYS A 26 -39.49 -2.67 29.49
N ALA A 27 -39.99 -3.70 28.81
CA ALA A 27 -40.75 -3.58 27.58
C ALA A 27 -42.00 -4.47 27.59
N LYS A 28 -42.92 -4.19 26.67
CA LYS A 28 -44.11 -5.02 26.42
C LYS A 28 -44.06 -5.62 25.03
N LEU A 29 -44.15 -6.93 24.92
CA LEU A 29 -44.25 -7.65 23.65
C LEU A 29 -45.70 -8.10 23.42
N VAL A 30 -46.30 -7.74 22.29
CA VAL A 30 -47.67 -8.15 21.92
C VAL A 30 -47.76 -9.67 21.79
N ILE A 31 -48.79 -10.28 22.40
CA ILE A 31 -49.08 -11.70 22.22
C ILE A 31 -49.86 -11.87 20.92
N ASN A 32 -49.24 -12.50 19.91
CA ASN A 32 -49.86 -12.89 18.64
C ASN A 32 -49.45 -14.32 18.26
N HIS A 33 -49.83 -14.79 17.06
CA HIS A 33 -49.53 -16.14 16.57
C HIS A 33 -48.04 -16.52 16.55
N ILE A 34 -47.12 -15.55 16.65
CA ILE A 34 -45.66 -15.76 16.63
C ILE A 34 -45.12 -15.94 18.04
N SER A 35 -45.57 -15.10 18.98
CA SER A 35 -45.08 -15.11 20.36
C SER A 35 -45.95 -15.90 21.33
N ASP A 36 -47.11 -16.41 20.89
CA ASP A 36 -48.06 -17.11 21.76
C ASP A 36 -47.45 -18.34 22.44
N GLY A 37 -46.49 -18.99 21.79
CA GLY A 37 -45.77 -20.14 22.32
C GLY A 37 -44.55 -19.81 23.20
N PHE A 38 -44.26 -18.54 23.48
CA PHE A 38 -43.09 -18.19 24.28
C PHE A 38 -43.29 -18.52 25.77
N GLU A 39 -42.25 -19.09 26.37
CA GLU A 39 -42.21 -19.49 27.77
C GLU A 39 -41.62 -18.37 28.65
N SER A 40 -41.98 -18.35 29.93
CA SER A 40 -41.37 -17.44 30.91
C SER A 40 -39.88 -17.74 31.05
N GLU A 41 -39.07 -16.71 31.25
CA GLU A 41 -37.60 -16.74 31.32
C GLU A 41 -36.89 -17.13 30.00
N GLN A 42 -37.64 -17.33 28.92
CA GLN A 42 -37.06 -17.63 27.62
C GLN A 42 -36.36 -16.39 27.02
N SER A 43 -35.16 -16.60 26.49
CA SER A 43 -34.40 -15.62 25.71
C SER A 43 -34.70 -15.80 24.22
N VAL A 44 -35.20 -14.76 23.55
CA VAL A 44 -35.60 -14.82 22.14
C VAL A 44 -35.10 -13.61 21.34
N PHE A 45 -34.70 -13.86 20.10
CA PHE A 45 -34.45 -12.82 19.10
C PHE A 45 -35.66 -12.73 18.16
N VAL A 46 -36.22 -11.53 18.03
CA VAL A 46 -37.47 -11.34 17.30
C VAL A 46 -37.39 -10.07 16.46
N GLU A 47 -37.75 -10.18 15.19
CA GLU A 47 -38.03 -9.01 14.37
C GLU A 47 -39.36 -8.41 14.82
N VAL A 48 -39.34 -7.14 15.19
CA VAL A 48 -40.48 -6.44 15.76
C VAL A 48 -40.82 -5.19 14.98
N ASN A 49 -42.09 -4.81 15.02
CA ASN A 49 -42.55 -3.47 14.69
C ASN A 49 -42.59 -2.63 15.98
N ASP A 50 -42.00 -1.43 15.94
CA ASP A 50 -41.98 -0.54 17.11
C ASP A 50 -43.31 0.22 17.24
N LEU A 51 -43.98 0.01 18.38
CA LEU A 51 -45.23 0.68 18.76
C LEU A 51 -45.04 1.53 20.02
N SER A 52 -43.79 1.85 20.36
CA SER A 52 -43.42 2.59 21.57
C SER A 52 -43.94 4.02 21.55
N GLN A 53 -44.27 4.55 22.72
CA GLN A 53 -44.74 5.92 22.89
C GLN A 53 -43.77 6.70 23.77
N PHE A 54 -43.27 7.81 23.24
CA PHE A 54 -42.38 8.74 23.93
C PHE A 54 -43.20 9.94 24.40
N THR A 55 -43.26 10.16 25.71
CA THR A 55 -44.04 11.24 26.30
C THR A 55 -43.18 12.02 27.28
N LYS A 56 -43.60 13.25 27.63
CA LYS A 56 -42.91 14.09 28.64
C LYS A 56 -42.81 13.45 30.03
N PHE A 57 -43.60 12.42 30.31
CA PHE A 57 -43.64 11.69 31.58
C PHE A 57 -42.88 10.35 31.55
N GLY A 58 -42.22 10.03 30.44
CA GLY A 58 -41.44 8.82 30.25
C GLY A 58 -41.80 8.04 28.99
N ASN A 59 -41.04 6.97 28.77
CA ASN A 59 -41.12 6.15 27.56
C ASN A 59 -41.83 4.83 27.88
N ARG A 60 -42.81 4.47 27.04
CA ARG A 60 -43.49 3.17 27.12
C ARG A 60 -43.05 2.34 25.93
N LEU A 61 -42.13 1.41 26.18
CA LEU A 61 -41.61 0.51 25.16
C LEU A 61 -42.61 -0.60 24.86
N LYS A 62 -43.08 -0.66 23.60
CA LYS A 62 -44.06 -1.64 23.15
C LYS A 62 -43.69 -2.12 21.75
N PHE A 63 -43.68 -3.44 21.57
CA PHE A 63 -43.24 -4.07 20.33
C PHE A 63 -44.24 -5.12 19.87
N GLU A 64 -44.47 -5.20 18.58
CA GLU A 64 -45.26 -6.26 17.94
C GLU A 64 -44.32 -7.24 17.22
N PRO A 65 -44.34 -8.55 17.58
CA PRO A 65 -43.47 -9.52 16.94
C PRO A 65 -43.96 -9.87 15.53
N LEU A 66 -43.04 -9.81 14.58
CA LEU A 66 -43.25 -10.12 13.16
C LEU A 66 -42.63 -11.45 12.74
N ARG A 67 -41.53 -11.86 13.38
CA ARG A 67 -40.86 -13.14 13.13
C ARG A 67 -39.88 -13.47 14.24
N GLN A 68 -39.86 -14.72 14.71
CA GLN A 68 -38.78 -15.22 15.57
C GLN A 68 -37.56 -15.62 14.73
N VAL A 69 -36.38 -15.20 15.16
CA VAL A 69 -35.10 -15.53 14.55
C VAL A 69 -34.32 -16.41 15.52
N SER A 70 -33.73 -17.49 15.01
CA SER A 70 -32.85 -18.34 15.83
C SER A 70 -31.56 -17.59 16.16
N GLU A 71 -31.02 -17.84 17.34
CA GLU A 71 -29.75 -17.25 17.77
C GLU A 71 -28.61 -17.53 16.78
N ASN A 72 -28.53 -18.76 16.26
CA ASN A 72 -27.55 -19.14 15.24
C ASN A 72 -27.66 -18.26 13.97
N ALA A 73 -28.87 -17.97 13.50
CA ALA A 73 -29.06 -17.12 12.33
C ALA A 73 -28.64 -15.66 12.58
N VAL A 74 -28.81 -15.17 13.81
CA VAL A 74 -28.33 -13.83 14.21
C VAL A 74 -26.80 -13.79 14.17
N VAL A 75 -26.14 -14.78 14.77
CA VAL A 75 -24.67 -14.89 14.81
C VAL A 75 -24.10 -15.03 13.40
N GLU A 76 -24.71 -15.87 12.55
CA GLU A 76 -24.30 -16.02 11.16
C GLU A 76 -24.46 -14.72 10.37
N SER A 77 -25.59 -14.01 10.56
CA SER A 77 -25.84 -12.72 9.91
C SER A 77 -24.81 -11.66 10.34
N GLN A 78 -24.50 -11.59 11.64
CA GLN A 78 -23.46 -10.69 12.16
C GLN A 78 -22.10 -11.02 11.57
N ARG A 79 -21.73 -12.31 11.55
CA ARG A 79 -20.46 -12.76 10.96
C ARG A 79 -20.37 -12.41 9.47
N GLN A 80 -21.45 -12.59 8.71
CA GLN A 80 -21.51 -12.21 7.29
C GLN A 80 -21.38 -10.69 7.11
N ALA A 81 -22.00 -9.90 7.99
CA ALA A 81 -21.87 -8.44 7.98
C ALA A 81 -20.44 -7.99 8.29
N GLU A 82 -19.77 -8.62 9.26
CA GLU A 82 -18.37 -8.37 9.62
C GLU A 82 -17.43 -8.71 8.47
N LEU A 83 -17.58 -9.89 7.85
CA LEU A 83 -16.79 -10.29 6.69
C LEU A 83 -16.95 -9.29 5.54
N ARG A 84 -18.18 -8.85 5.28
CA ARG A 84 -18.47 -7.82 4.28
C ARG A 84 -17.83 -6.48 4.64
N ALA A 85 -17.89 -6.07 5.90
CA ALA A 85 -17.27 -4.82 6.36
C ALA A 85 -15.75 -4.87 6.21
N GLN A 86 -15.14 -6.03 6.52
CA GLN A 86 -13.71 -6.25 6.33
C GLN A 86 -13.32 -6.21 4.85
N ALA A 87 -14.07 -6.88 3.97
CA ALA A 87 -13.85 -6.83 2.53
C ALA A 87 -13.97 -5.39 1.99
N THR A 88 -14.97 -4.65 2.45
CA THR A 88 -15.19 -3.25 2.07
C THR A 88 -14.03 -2.37 2.51
N LYS A 89 -13.53 -2.54 3.74
CA LYS A 89 -12.37 -1.80 4.25
C LYS A 89 -11.14 -2.00 3.37
N TRP A 90 -10.81 -3.25 3.06
CA TRP A 90 -9.66 -3.56 2.20
C TRP A 90 -9.83 -3.03 0.78
N LEU A 91 -11.05 -3.08 0.25
CA LEU A 91 -11.34 -2.54 -1.06
C LEU A 91 -11.11 -1.02 -1.12
N CYS A 92 -11.55 -0.26 -0.12
CA CYS A 92 -11.26 1.17 -0.05
C CYS A 92 -9.74 1.45 0.01
N LEU A 93 -9.00 0.73 0.86
CA LEU A 93 -7.55 0.89 0.94
C LEU A 93 -6.83 0.56 -0.38
N ALA A 94 -7.31 -0.46 -1.09
CA ALA A 94 -6.77 -0.84 -2.38
C ALA A 94 -7.09 0.19 -3.48
N GLU A 95 -8.28 0.79 -3.44
CA GLU A 95 -8.66 1.89 -4.33
C GLU A 95 -7.79 3.12 -4.11
N ASP A 96 -7.52 3.49 -2.85
CA ASP A 96 -6.60 4.58 -2.51
C ASP A 96 -5.18 4.29 -3.04
N ASP A 97 -4.65 3.08 -2.78
CA ASP A 97 -3.35 2.64 -3.30
C ASP A 97 -3.28 2.67 -4.84
N ALA A 98 -4.35 2.23 -5.51
CA ALA A 98 -4.43 2.27 -6.96
C ALA A 98 -4.54 3.70 -7.49
N SER A 99 -5.18 4.62 -6.77
CA SER A 99 -5.24 6.03 -7.13
C SER A 99 -3.86 6.71 -7.04
N ASP A 100 -3.00 6.27 -6.11
CA ASP A 100 -1.60 6.69 -5.99
C ASP A 100 -0.69 6.14 -7.13
N GLY A 101 -1.25 5.38 -8.06
CA GLY A 101 -0.49 4.74 -9.14
C GLY A 101 0.20 3.43 -8.74
N LYS A 102 -0.06 2.89 -7.55
CA LYS A 102 0.47 1.58 -7.15
C LYS A 102 -0.32 0.49 -7.86
N HIS A 103 0.37 -0.60 -8.21
CA HIS A 103 -0.24 -1.75 -8.90
C HIS A 103 -0.06 -3.07 -8.14
N SER A 104 0.70 -3.08 -7.05
CA SER A 104 0.90 -4.25 -6.20
C SER A 104 1.18 -3.84 -4.77
N THR A 105 0.19 -3.99 -3.89
CA THR A 105 0.31 -3.78 -2.45
C THR A 105 -0.43 -4.89 -1.71
N ASN A 106 -0.16 -5.04 -0.41
CA ASN A 106 -0.89 -6.00 0.42
C ASN A 106 -2.40 -5.69 0.45
N ALA A 107 -2.76 -4.39 0.42
CA ALA A 107 -4.16 -3.98 0.37
C ALA A 107 -4.85 -4.47 -0.91
N ILE A 108 -4.20 -4.31 -2.06
CA ILE A 108 -4.69 -4.79 -3.36
C ILE A 108 -4.89 -6.32 -3.33
N THR A 109 -3.91 -7.08 -2.85
CA THR A 109 -4.01 -8.55 -2.77
C THR A 109 -5.18 -8.97 -1.88
N LYS A 110 -5.29 -8.38 -0.68
CA LYS A 110 -6.37 -8.70 0.27
C LYS A 110 -7.74 -8.28 -0.23
N ALA A 111 -7.85 -7.15 -0.92
CA ALA A 111 -9.09 -6.70 -1.52
C ALA A 111 -9.59 -7.68 -2.59
N ILE A 112 -8.70 -8.18 -3.45
CA ILE A 112 -9.07 -9.15 -4.50
C ILE A 112 -9.54 -10.46 -3.89
N GLU A 113 -8.85 -10.98 -2.87
CA GLU A 113 -9.22 -12.21 -2.17
C GLU A 113 -10.59 -12.09 -1.48
N LEU A 114 -10.79 -11.02 -0.70
CA LEU A 114 -11.96 -10.89 0.17
C LEU A 114 -13.19 -10.37 -0.56
N ALA A 115 -13.04 -9.42 -1.49
CA ALA A 115 -14.18 -8.84 -2.20
C ALA A 115 -14.78 -9.82 -3.23
N ALA A 116 -14.03 -10.82 -3.70
CA ALA A 116 -14.53 -11.83 -4.63
C ALA A 116 -15.70 -12.65 -4.05
N ALA A 117 -15.75 -12.82 -2.72
CA ALA A 117 -16.83 -13.53 -2.04
C ALA A 117 -18.13 -12.73 -1.91
N HIS A 118 -18.12 -11.44 -2.27
CA HIS A 118 -19.25 -10.53 -2.04
C HIS A 118 -19.72 -9.88 -3.34
N PRO A 119 -20.80 -10.39 -3.98
CA PRO A 119 -21.30 -9.88 -5.27
C PRO A 119 -21.59 -8.38 -5.29
N VAL A 120 -22.04 -7.82 -4.16
CA VAL A 120 -22.32 -6.38 -4.02
C VAL A 120 -21.08 -5.51 -4.26
N LEU A 121 -19.88 -6.05 -4.02
CA LEU A 121 -18.61 -5.35 -4.24
C LEU A 121 -18.02 -5.61 -5.64
N GLY A 122 -18.66 -6.46 -6.46
CA GLY A 122 -18.11 -6.93 -7.73
C GLY A 122 -17.81 -5.82 -8.74
N ALA A 123 -18.69 -4.82 -8.84
CA ALA A 123 -18.49 -3.69 -9.75
C ALA A 123 -17.25 -2.85 -9.37
N ARG A 124 -17.08 -2.55 -8.07
CA ARG A 124 -15.92 -1.83 -7.54
C ARG A 124 -14.63 -2.64 -7.72
N LEU A 125 -14.69 -3.95 -7.46
CA LEU A 125 -13.56 -4.86 -7.67
C LEU A 125 -13.12 -4.90 -9.15
N ALA A 126 -14.07 -4.88 -10.10
CA ALA A 126 -13.74 -4.84 -11.52
C ALA A 126 -13.06 -3.52 -11.91
N GLN A 127 -13.56 -2.38 -11.39
CA GLN A 127 -12.93 -1.07 -11.59
C GLN A 127 -11.50 -1.03 -11.03
N LEU A 128 -11.30 -1.53 -9.81
CA LEU A 128 -9.99 -1.63 -9.18
C LEU A 128 -9.01 -2.45 -10.04
N LYS A 129 -9.44 -3.61 -10.55
CA LYS A 129 -8.61 -4.47 -11.42
C LYS A 129 -8.16 -3.74 -12.69
N ASN A 130 -9.08 -3.03 -13.35
CA ASN A 130 -8.75 -2.25 -14.54
C ASN A 130 -7.73 -1.13 -14.22
N GLN A 131 -7.88 -0.45 -13.08
CA GLN A 131 -6.94 0.58 -12.65
C GLN A 131 -5.55 0.01 -12.35
N ILE A 132 -5.49 -1.14 -11.67
CA ILE A 132 -4.24 -1.84 -11.37
C ILE A 132 -3.50 -2.19 -12.66
N GLU A 133 -4.21 -2.70 -13.67
CA GLU A 133 -3.62 -3.06 -14.95
C GLU A 133 -3.06 -1.83 -15.68
N LEU A 134 -3.80 -0.73 -15.68
CA LEU A 134 -3.36 0.54 -16.26
C LEU A 134 -2.09 1.08 -15.56
N ASN A 135 -2.07 1.08 -14.23
CA ASN A 135 -0.90 1.47 -13.43
C ASN A 135 0.30 0.56 -13.73
N HIS A 136 0.08 -0.74 -13.88
CA HIS A 136 1.12 -1.70 -14.21
C HIS A 136 1.75 -1.41 -15.57
N GLN A 137 0.92 -1.16 -16.59
CA GLN A 137 1.38 -0.81 -17.94
C GLN A 137 2.19 0.49 -17.94
N GLN A 138 1.73 1.52 -17.22
CA GLN A 138 2.46 2.78 -17.09
C GLN A 138 3.84 2.57 -16.44
N HIS A 139 3.91 1.80 -15.36
CA HIS A 139 5.18 1.52 -14.69
C HIS A 139 6.16 0.73 -15.59
N GLN A 140 5.66 -0.21 -16.40
CA GLN A 140 6.47 -0.91 -17.39
C GLN A 140 7.02 0.04 -18.46
N GLN A 141 6.19 0.93 -19.00
CA GLN A 141 6.61 1.93 -20.00
C GLN A 141 7.70 2.85 -19.45
N GLN A 142 7.48 3.43 -18.25
CA GLN A 142 8.48 4.28 -17.59
C GLN A 142 9.80 3.54 -17.38
N ARG A 143 9.76 2.27 -16.97
CA ARG A 143 10.97 1.46 -16.79
C ARG A 143 11.72 1.21 -18.11
N LEU A 144 11.00 0.99 -19.20
CA LEU A 144 11.60 0.84 -20.54
C LEU A 144 12.24 2.16 -21.01
N GLU A 145 11.55 3.29 -20.85
CA GLU A 145 12.09 4.61 -21.19
C GLU A 145 13.35 4.93 -20.38
N GLN A 146 13.33 4.69 -19.07
CA GLN A 146 14.52 4.87 -18.23
C GLN A 146 15.69 3.99 -18.69
N LYS A 147 15.43 2.74 -19.11
CA LYS A 147 16.46 1.88 -19.70
C LYS A 147 16.99 2.45 -21.01
N ARG A 148 16.12 2.93 -21.91
CA ARG A 148 16.50 3.57 -23.18
C ARG A 148 17.37 4.81 -22.94
N LEU A 149 16.98 5.68 -22.01
CA LEU A 149 17.74 6.87 -21.63
C LEU A 149 19.11 6.51 -21.03
N LYS A 150 19.17 5.49 -20.16
CA LYS A 150 20.45 5.00 -19.62
C LYS A 150 21.35 4.42 -20.71
N PHE A 151 20.77 3.70 -21.67
CA PHE A 151 21.52 3.16 -22.80
C PHE A 151 22.04 4.27 -23.72
N ALA A 152 21.21 5.25 -24.08
CA ALA A 152 21.59 6.41 -24.89
C ALA A 152 22.72 7.24 -24.24
N LYS A 153 22.65 7.46 -22.91
CA LYS A 153 23.74 8.09 -22.16
C LYS A 153 25.03 7.28 -22.22
N ARG A 154 24.93 5.94 -22.11
CA ARG A 154 26.09 5.05 -22.23
C ARG A 154 26.69 5.05 -23.64
N SER A 155 25.89 5.08 -24.69
CA SER A 155 26.41 5.14 -26.07
C SER A 155 27.07 6.49 -26.36
N GLN A 156 26.50 7.61 -25.90
CA GLN A 156 27.17 8.91 -25.97
C GLN A 156 28.48 8.93 -25.18
N SER A 157 28.52 8.31 -24.00
CA SER A 157 29.78 8.17 -23.23
C SER A 157 30.77 7.18 -23.84
N ALA A 158 30.32 6.27 -24.71
CA ALA A 158 31.17 5.33 -25.42
C ALA A 158 31.82 5.96 -26.67
N GLU A 159 31.12 6.89 -27.33
CA GLU A 159 31.70 7.74 -28.39
C GLU A 159 32.80 8.67 -27.84
N ASP A 160 32.70 9.07 -26.56
CA ASP A 160 33.76 9.80 -25.84
C ASP A 160 35.04 8.96 -25.57
N GLY A 161 35.03 7.66 -25.89
CA GLY A 161 36.12 6.71 -25.66
C GLY A 161 36.46 6.48 -24.17
N PRO A 162 37.17 5.39 -23.82
CA PRO A 162 37.78 5.32 -22.50
C PRO A 162 38.80 6.46 -22.40
N LYS A 163 38.50 7.48 -21.59
CA LYS A 163 39.47 8.54 -21.29
C LYS A 163 40.63 7.92 -20.53
N LEU A 164 41.64 7.46 -21.27
CA LEU A 164 42.90 7.02 -20.71
C LEU A 164 43.42 8.15 -19.83
N ARG A 165 43.84 7.80 -18.62
CA ARG A 165 44.18 8.80 -17.60
C ARG A 165 45.45 8.41 -16.91
N ALA A 166 46.26 9.41 -16.64
CA ALA A 166 47.47 9.30 -15.87
C ALA A 166 47.43 10.31 -14.73
N LEU A 167 47.83 9.88 -13.55
CA LEU A 167 47.95 10.77 -12.41
C LEU A 167 49.30 11.50 -12.47
N PHE A 168 49.24 12.81 -12.23
CA PHE A 168 50.39 13.70 -12.11
C PHE A 168 50.22 14.60 -10.87
N PRO A 169 51.31 14.94 -10.17
CA PRO A 169 51.30 16.01 -9.18
C PRO A 169 51.04 17.36 -9.88
N LEU A 170 50.45 18.31 -9.17
CA LEU A 170 50.12 19.63 -9.73
C LEU A 170 51.36 20.41 -10.20
N ASP A 171 52.50 20.13 -9.59
CA ASP A 171 53.74 20.87 -9.83
C ASP A 171 54.55 20.28 -11.01
N ALA A 172 54.15 19.12 -11.53
CA ALA A 172 54.77 18.45 -12.67
C ALA A 172 53.73 17.96 -13.69
N LEU A 173 52.83 18.86 -14.10
CA LEU A 173 51.83 18.57 -15.12
C LEU A 173 52.46 18.39 -16.52
N PRO A 174 51.93 17.49 -17.35
CA PRO A 174 52.38 17.35 -18.73
C PRO A 174 51.94 18.56 -19.58
N LYS A 175 52.60 18.75 -20.72
CA LYS A 175 52.15 19.71 -21.73
C LYS A 175 50.88 19.17 -22.41
N PHE A 176 49.84 19.99 -22.44
CA PHE A 176 48.58 19.66 -23.10
C PHE A 176 48.62 20.03 -24.59
N ALA A 177 47.83 19.32 -25.41
CA ALA A 177 47.72 19.53 -26.86
C ALA A 177 49.03 19.40 -27.65
N VAL A 178 49.99 18.62 -27.12
CA VAL A 178 51.27 18.30 -27.77
C VAL A 178 51.49 16.80 -27.67
N ALA A 179 52.06 16.21 -28.72
CA ALA A 179 52.50 14.82 -28.71
C ALA A 179 53.65 14.65 -27.72
N VAL A 180 53.46 13.79 -26.71
CA VAL A 180 54.46 13.48 -25.68
C VAL A 180 54.60 11.97 -25.58
N GLU A 181 55.81 11.48 -25.37
CA GLU A 181 56.03 10.07 -25.07
C GLU A 181 55.66 9.76 -23.62
N PHE A 182 54.76 8.80 -23.43
CA PHE A 182 54.28 8.36 -22.14
C PHE A 182 54.16 6.84 -22.13
N ASP A 183 54.88 6.18 -21.22
CA ASP A 183 54.87 4.72 -21.07
C ASP A 183 55.15 3.97 -22.38
N ALA A 184 56.19 4.41 -23.10
CA ALA A 184 56.62 3.90 -24.41
C ALA A 184 55.60 4.05 -25.56
N GLN A 185 54.60 4.93 -25.41
CA GLN A 185 53.61 5.26 -26.44
C GLN A 185 53.55 6.77 -26.68
N GLN A 186 53.26 7.19 -27.91
CA GLN A 186 52.96 8.61 -28.17
C GLN A 186 51.52 8.91 -27.76
N VAL A 187 51.36 9.90 -26.88
CA VAL A 187 50.07 10.34 -26.37
C VAL A 187 49.93 11.85 -26.46
N GLU A 188 48.68 12.31 -26.53
CA GLU A 188 48.34 13.71 -26.37
C GLU A 188 47.47 13.89 -25.13
N PHE A 189 47.91 14.74 -24.20
CA PHE A 189 47.09 15.11 -23.04
C PHE A 189 46.06 16.17 -23.45
N VAL A 190 44.78 15.87 -23.25
CA VAL A 190 43.64 16.66 -23.75
C VAL A 190 42.97 17.47 -22.62
N GLY A 191 43.20 17.12 -21.36
CA GLY A 191 42.69 17.91 -20.24
C GLY A 191 43.02 17.35 -18.87
N LYS A 192 42.68 18.10 -17.83
CA LYS A 192 42.89 17.73 -16.42
C LYS A 192 41.58 17.63 -15.64
N GLY A 193 41.54 16.71 -14.69
CA GLY A 193 40.45 16.51 -13.74
C GLY A 193 40.57 17.41 -12.51
N LYS A 194 39.72 17.14 -11.50
CA LYS A 194 39.77 17.84 -10.21
C LYS A 194 41.03 17.45 -9.43
N ALA A 195 41.54 18.40 -8.65
CA ALA A 195 42.68 18.18 -7.76
C ALA A 195 42.26 17.37 -6.53
N PHE A 196 43.15 16.48 -6.07
CA PHE A 196 42.99 15.68 -4.86
C PHE A 196 44.36 15.28 -4.31
N GLU A 197 44.38 14.87 -3.04
CA GLU A 197 45.60 14.42 -2.37
C GLU A 197 46.07 13.04 -2.87
N ILE A 198 47.36 12.92 -3.20
CA ILE A 198 47.98 11.67 -3.65
C ILE A 198 48.22 10.75 -2.45
N LYS A 199 47.44 9.68 -2.36
CA LYS A 199 47.53 8.63 -1.34
C LYS A 199 48.35 7.43 -1.80
N ALA A 200 48.78 6.60 -0.85
CA ALA A 200 49.60 5.39 -1.08
C ALA A 200 49.03 4.44 -2.16
N HIS A 201 47.71 4.23 -2.19
CA HIS A 201 47.09 3.36 -3.19
C HIS A 201 47.19 3.89 -4.63
N HIS A 202 47.36 5.20 -4.83
CA HIS A 202 47.56 5.77 -6.16
C HIS A 202 48.94 5.43 -6.72
N VAL A 203 49.98 5.35 -5.86
CA VAL A 203 51.34 4.97 -6.26
C VAL A 203 51.37 3.53 -6.76
N ASN A 204 50.62 2.63 -6.11
CA ASN A 204 50.51 1.23 -6.53
C ASN A 204 49.82 1.07 -7.89
N GLN A 205 48.88 1.96 -8.24
CA GLN A 205 48.10 1.87 -9.48
C GLN A 205 48.69 2.64 -10.66
N HIS A 206 49.43 3.72 -10.41
CA HIS A 206 49.94 4.64 -11.44
C HIS A 206 51.48 4.74 -11.48
N GLY A 207 52.17 3.88 -10.74
CA GLY A 207 53.60 3.66 -10.82
C GLY A 207 54.44 4.39 -9.77
N ALA A 208 55.67 3.91 -9.59
CA ALA A 208 56.61 4.37 -8.57
C ALA A 208 57.01 5.85 -8.70
N ARG A 209 56.80 6.48 -9.86
CA ARG A 209 57.07 7.90 -10.09
C ARG A 209 56.29 8.83 -9.16
N LEU A 210 55.17 8.36 -8.60
CA LEU A 210 54.33 9.11 -7.66
C LEU A 210 54.76 8.92 -6.19
N ALA A 211 55.71 8.02 -5.91
CA ALA A 211 56.12 7.71 -4.54
C ALA A 211 56.71 8.93 -3.80
N ARG A 212 57.35 9.84 -4.55
CA ARG A 212 57.94 11.09 -4.01
C ARG A 212 56.90 12.19 -3.75
N HIS A 213 55.67 12.01 -4.22
CA HIS A 213 54.60 13.01 -4.18
C HIS A 213 53.44 12.58 -3.25
N LEU A 214 53.72 11.68 -2.30
CA LEU A 214 52.72 11.24 -1.32
C LEU A 214 52.33 12.39 -0.38
N GLY A 215 51.02 12.63 -0.24
CA GLY A 215 50.48 13.75 0.53
C GLY A 215 50.40 15.08 -0.24
N GLU A 216 50.98 15.16 -1.44
CA GLU A 216 50.87 16.33 -2.30
C GLU A 216 49.55 16.35 -3.09
N GLN A 217 49.20 17.52 -3.62
CA GLN A 217 48.04 17.65 -4.51
C GLN A 217 48.39 17.17 -5.93
N GLY A 218 47.53 16.32 -6.48
CA GLY A 218 47.63 15.82 -7.85
C GLY A 218 46.29 15.86 -8.57
N CYS A 219 46.30 15.57 -9.86
CA CYS A 219 45.08 15.43 -10.65
C CYS A 219 45.23 14.39 -11.75
N TYR A 220 44.10 13.83 -12.20
CA TYR A 220 44.09 12.97 -13.38
C TYR A 220 44.21 13.81 -14.64
N CYS A 221 45.22 13.54 -15.46
CA CYS A 221 45.34 14.09 -16.81
C CYS A 221 44.82 13.05 -17.80
N TYR A 222 43.86 13.43 -18.63
CA TYR A 222 43.27 12.59 -19.65
C TYR A 222 44.07 12.70 -20.94
N TYR A 223 44.35 11.56 -21.58
CA TYR A 223 45.12 11.50 -22.82
C TYR A 223 44.46 10.60 -23.86
N ARG A 224 44.84 10.81 -25.12
CA ARG A 224 44.52 9.94 -26.25
C ARG A 224 45.83 9.42 -26.86
N LEU A 225 45.79 8.20 -27.40
CA LEU A 225 46.92 7.65 -28.14
C LEU A 225 47.02 8.33 -29.50
N ILE A 226 48.23 8.73 -29.88
CA ILE A 226 48.56 9.15 -31.23
C ILE A 226 49.12 7.90 -31.92
N LEU A 227 48.38 7.38 -32.90
CA LEU A 227 48.84 6.31 -33.78
C LEU A 227 49.77 6.86 -34.85
#